data_AF-A0A9W7CQD9-F1
#
_entry.id   AF-A0A9W7CQD9-F1
#
_cell.length_a   1.000
_cell.length_b   1.000
_cell.length_c   1.000
_cell.angle_alpha   90.00
_cell.angle_beta   90.00
_cell.angle_gamma   90.00
#
_symmetry.space_group_name_H-M   'P 1'
#
loop_
_entity.id
_entity.type
_entity.pdbx_description
1 polymer ?
#
loop_
_entity_poly.entity_id
_entity_poly.type
_entity_poly.pdbx_seq_one_letter_code
_entity_poly.pdbx_strand_id
1 'polypeptide(L)'
;MHKSWSMASGGSASESDKEPTEDQSPEVHVPAPRAGLVRAPRMMEGVFENWDAFFAHRHVYQQDTHQIYKKRTSTSSAARNADLEQRGKATPQTVIPGSFDKYYRKLVCTYSWTRASRSKGKQNNYFVKSTGCEAAMTVTVVWDATRGFHVKITQQQTEHNHALASGGYGNHPSKRVVEDEAMIDFVDELQAAGAKKKLILQFLRRRTDTLFGLISY
;
A
#
# COMPACT_ATOMS: atom_id res chain seq x y z
N MET A 1 1.09 25.27 -64.60
CA MET A 1 -0.24 25.59 -65.16
C MET A 1 -1.15 25.97 -64.00
N HIS A 2 -1.52 27.25 -63.97
CA HIS A 2 -2.40 27.85 -62.97
C HIS A 2 -3.83 27.32 -63.13
N LYS A 3 -4.57 27.24 -62.03
CA LYS A 3 -5.97 27.69 -61.96
C LYS A 3 -6.34 27.97 -60.51
N SER A 4 -6.38 29.27 -60.22
CA SER A 4 -7.13 29.89 -59.14
C SER A 4 -8.62 29.88 -59.49
N TRP A 5 -9.49 29.68 -58.50
CA TRP A 5 -10.82 30.28 -58.49
C TRP A 5 -11.17 30.66 -57.06
N SER A 6 -11.74 31.85 -56.90
CA SER A 6 -12.06 32.54 -55.66
C SER A 6 -13.56 32.87 -55.60
N MET A 7 -14.10 32.92 -54.36
CA MET A 7 -15.36 33.58 -53.89
C MET A 7 -16.69 32.97 -54.41
N ALA A 8 -17.84 32.99 -53.71
CA ALA A 8 -18.36 33.91 -52.71
C ALA A 8 -19.43 33.27 -51.77
N SER A 9 -19.83 34.10 -50.79
CA SER A 9 -20.63 33.94 -49.58
C SER A 9 -22.14 33.66 -49.75
N GLY A 10 -22.78 33.12 -48.70
CA GLY A 10 -24.22 33.26 -48.45
C GLY A 10 -24.85 32.24 -47.49
N GLY A 11 -25.45 32.71 -46.39
CA GLY A 11 -26.61 32.05 -45.77
C GLY A 11 -26.45 31.50 -44.35
N SER A 12 -27.00 32.24 -43.38
CA SER A 12 -27.20 31.89 -41.97
C SER A 12 -28.33 30.87 -41.77
N ALA A 13 -28.11 29.86 -40.93
CA ALA A 13 -29.17 29.20 -40.16
C ALA A 13 -28.57 28.54 -38.91
N SER A 14 -28.99 29.06 -37.76
CA SER A 14 -28.80 28.49 -36.43
C SER A 14 -29.65 27.23 -36.27
N GLU A 15 -29.08 26.14 -35.75
CA GLU A 15 -29.84 25.23 -34.91
C GLU A 15 -28.91 24.48 -33.95
N SER A 16 -29.30 24.52 -32.69
CA SER A 16 -28.55 24.09 -31.52
C SER A 16 -28.63 22.58 -31.37
N ASP A 17 -27.48 21.91 -31.41
CA ASP A 17 -27.40 20.49 -31.07
C ASP A 17 -27.73 20.28 -29.59
N LYS A 18 -28.80 19.52 -29.38
CA LYS A 18 -29.24 19.00 -28.09
C LYS A 18 -28.19 18.04 -27.52
N GLU A 19 -27.86 18.32 -26.27
CA GLU A 19 -27.17 17.48 -25.30
C GLU A 19 -27.66 16.00 -25.29
N PRO A 20 -26.77 15.00 -25.39
CA PRO A 20 -27.05 13.64 -24.95
C PRO A 20 -26.69 13.50 -23.47
N THR A 21 -27.74 13.60 -22.67
CA THR A 21 -28.06 12.78 -21.49
C THR A 21 -26.88 12.14 -20.75
N GLU A 22 -26.63 12.62 -19.53
CA GLU A 22 -25.81 11.97 -18.52
C GLU A 22 -26.24 10.50 -18.32
N ASP A 23 -25.44 9.59 -18.85
CA ASP A 23 -25.45 8.18 -18.46
C ASP A 23 -24.89 8.10 -17.02
N GLN A 24 -25.79 8.18 -16.04
CA GLN A 24 -25.49 7.88 -14.64
C GLN A 24 -25.26 6.37 -14.49
N SER A 25 -24.06 5.94 -14.85
CA SER A 25 -23.56 4.59 -14.59
C SER A 25 -22.98 4.52 -13.16
N PRO A 26 -23.18 3.41 -12.42
CA PRO A 26 -23.26 3.43 -10.97
C PRO A 26 -21.91 3.70 -10.30
N GLU A 27 -21.96 4.54 -9.27
CA GLU A 27 -20.87 4.88 -8.35
C GLU A 27 -20.38 3.62 -7.61
N VAL A 28 -19.39 2.92 -8.19
CA VAL A 28 -18.79 1.73 -7.57
C VAL A 28 -17.86 2.16 -6.42
N HIS A 29 -18.43 2.11 -5.23
CA HIS A 29 -17.76 1.85 -3.94
C HIS A 29 -16.57 2.75 -3.57
N VAL A 30 -16.82 4.07 -3.49
CA VAL A 30 -16.25 4.81 -2.36
C VAL A 30 -17.15 4.49 -1.18
N PRO A 31 -16.66 3.84 -0.09
CA PRO A 31 -17.44 3.82 1.14
C PRO A 31 -17.72 5.28 1.50
N ALA A 32 -18.99 5.68 1.46
CA ALA A 32 -19.41 6.89 2.14
C ALA A 32 -18.77 6.86 3.54
N PRO A 33 -18.26 7.98 4.07
CA PRO A 33 -17.71 8.00 5.41
C PRO A 33 -18.84 7.69 6.38
N ARG A 34 -19.09 6.40 6.63
CA ARG A 34 -19.69 5.94 7.86
C ARG A 34 -18.66 6.31 8.91
N ALA A 35 -18.87 7.45 9.54
CA ALA A 35 -18.07 8.01 10.62
C ALA A 35 -18.15 7.10 11.86
N GLY A 36 -17.71 5.86 11.72
CA GLY A 36 -17.44 4.95 12.81
C GLY A 36 -15.94 4.92 13.02
N LEU A 37 -15.49 5.35 14.19
CA LEU A 37 -14.15 5.03 14.65
C LEU A 37 -14.09 3.51 14.81
N VAL A 38 -13.35 2.82 13.93
CA VAL A 38 -13.17 1.37 14.01
C VAL A 38 -11.88 1.09 14.77
N ARG A 39 -11.95 0.28 15.82
CA ARG A 39 -10.77 -0.12 16.59
C ARG A 39 -10.36 -1.54 16.23
N ALA A 40 -9.14 -1.69 15.75
CA ALA A 40 -8.53 -3.01 15.60
C ALA A 40 -8.02 -3.56 16.94
N PRO A 41 -7.96 -4.89 17.11
CA PRO A 41 -7.24 -5.48 18.24
C PRO A 41 -5.77 -5.06 18.21
N ARG A 42 -5.11 -5.01 19.37
CA ARG A 42 -3.66 -4.81 19.43
C ARG A 42 -2.94 -6.12 19.08
N MET A 43 -1.69 -6.00 18.63
CA MET A 43 -0.85 -7.20 18.47
C MET A 43 -0.57 -7.77 19.87
N MET A 44 -0.83 -9.06 20.05
CA MET A 44 -0.63 -9.73 21.34
C MET A 44 0.86 -9.83 21.69
N GLU A 45 1.69 -10.14 20.70
CA GLU A 45 3.13 -10.14 20.84
C GLU A 45 3.69 -8.76 20.44
N GLY A 46 4.40 -8.13 21.38
CA GLY A 46 5.00 -6.81 21.19
C GLY A 46 6.52 -6.82 21.08
N VAL A 47 7.15 -7.99 21.18
CA VAL A 47 8.60 -8.18 21.28
C VAL A 47 9.01 -9.31 20.35
N PHE A 48 10.05 -9.09 19.55
CA PHE A 48 10.51 -10.01 18.51
C PHE A 48 12.03 -10.06 18.49
N GLU A 49 12.61 -11.21 18.19
CA GLU A 49 14.07 -11.39 18.14
C GLU A 49 14.73 -10.46 17.11
N ASN A 50 14.12 -10.34 15.92
CA ASN A 50 14.65 -9.56 14.81
C ASN A 50 13.51 -8.95 13.97
N TRP A 51 13.89 -8.21 12.93
CA TRP A 51 12.92 -7.54 12.06
C TRP A 51 12.07 -8.52 11.24
N ASP A 52 12.61 -9.67 10.85
CA ASP A 52 11.90 -10.65 10.04
C ASP A 52 10.79 -11.31 10.83
N ALA A 53 11.06 -11.70 12.08
CA ALA A 53 10.05 -12.19 13.02
C ALA A 53 8.92 -11.17 13.22
N PHE A 54 9.27 -9.89 13.39
CA PHE A 54 8.27 -8.81 13.46
C PHE A 54 7.45 -8.70 12.16
N PHE A 55 8.08 -8.76 10.98
CA PHE A 55 7.37 -8.64 9.71
C PHE A 55 6.46 -9.83 9.42
N ALA A 56 6.86 -11.04 9.79
CA ALA A 56 6.03 -12.23 9.71
C ALA A 56 4.80 -12.09 10.62
N HIS A 57 4.98 -11.71 11.89
CA HIS A 57 3.86 -11.51 12.81
C HIS A 57 2.92 -10.38 12.35
N ARG A 58 3.50 -9.27 11.89
CA ARG A 58 2.75 -8.15 11.29
C ARG A 58 1.94 -8.60 10.07
N HIS A 59 2.47 -9.49 9.25
CA HIS A 59 1.77 -9.99 8.07
C HIS A 59 0.48 -10.71 8.47
N VAL A 60 0.56 -11.61 9.45
CA VAL A 60 -0.60 -12.33 10.01
C VAL A 60 -1.60 -11.34 10.62
N TYR A 61 -1.12 -10.43 11.48
CA TYR A 61 -1.99 -9.40 12.06
C TYR A 61 -2.74 -8.58 11.01
N GLN A 62 -2.07 -8.17 9.93
CA GLN A 62 -2.69 -7.42 8.84
C GLN A 62 -3.75 -8.23 8.10
N GLN A 63 -3.54 -9.54 7.96
CA GLN A 63 -4.49 -10.47 7.34
C GLN A 63 -5.73 -10.63 8.21
N ASP A 64 -5.56 -10.96 9.49
CA ASP A 64 -6.65 -11.21 10.42
C ASP A 64 -7.52 -9.98 10.65
N THR A 65 -6.92 -8.79 10.57
CA THR A 65 -7.60 -7.52 10.85
C THR A 65 -7.94 -6.71 9.60
N HIS A 66 -7.62 -7.23 8.41
CA HIS A 66 -7.86 -6.57 7.13
C HIS A 66 -7.28 -5.15 7.02
N GLN A 67 -6.08 -4.96 7.57
CA GLN A 67 -5.38 -3.69 7.61
C GLN A 67 -4.14 -3.70 6.74
N ILE A 68 -3.80 -2.55 6.17
CA ILE A 68 -2.57 -2.42 5.39
C ILE A 68 -1.76 -1.26 5.94
N TYR A 69 -0.60 -1.62 6.48
CA TYR A 69 0.40 -0.66 6.89
C TYR A 69 1.47 -0.52 5.81
N LYS A 70 2.06 0.67 5.73
CA LYS A 70 3.24 0.97 4.91
C LYS A 70 4.28 1.71 5.73
N LYS A 71 5.55 1.61 5.34
CA LYS A 71 6.63 2.39 5.94
C LYS A 71 6.41 3.89 5.70
N ARG A 72 6.38 4.66 6.78
CA ARG A 72 6.35 6.13 6.77
C ARG A 72 7.75 6.71 6.93
N THR A 73 8.48 6.27 7.95
CA THR A 73 9.84 6.71 8.26
C THR A 73 10.65 5.57 8.87
N SER A 74 11.98 5.67 8.79
CA SER A 74 12.91 4.74 9.42
C SER A 74 14.24 5.42 9.70
N THR A 75 14.95 4.94 10.71
CA THR A 75 16.33 5.36 11.02
C THR A 75 17.22 4.13 11.00
N SER A 76 18.37 4.20 10.32
CA SER A 76 19.34 3.10 10.30
C SER A 76 20.05 2.96 11.64
N SER A 77 20.43 1.73 12.00
CA SER A 77 21.24 1.46 13.18
C SER A 77 22.58 2.18 13.09
N ALA A 78 23.20 2.18 11.90
CA ALA A 78 24.47 2.90 11.65
C ALA A 78 24.36 4.40 11.91
N ALA A 79 23.34 5.09 11.38
CA ALA A 79 23.16 6.52 11.60
C ALA A 79 22.91 6.84 13.09
N ARG A 80 22.16 5.96 13.77
CA ARG A 80 21.92 6.11 15.21
C ARG A 80 23.18 5.88 16.04
N ASN A 81 23.99 4.87 15.71
CA ASN A 81 25.23 4.58 16.41
C ASN A 81 26.26 5.72 16.22
N ALA A 82 26.39 6.27 15.01
CA ALA A 82 27.23 7.44 14.77
C ALA A 82 26.80 8.65 15.62
N ASP A 83 25.49 8.89 15.73
CA ASP A 83 24.94 9.93 16.62
C ASP A 83 25.19 9.65 18.11
N LEU A 84 25.21 8.37 18.54
CA LEU A 84 25.61 7.99 19.91
C LEU A 84 27.06 8.33 20.19
N GLU A 85 27.95 7.95 19.27
CA GLU A 85 29.39 8.17 19.38
C GLU A 85 29.70 9.67 19.44
N GLN A 86 29.11 10.46 18.54
CA GLN A 86 29.28 11.92 18.54
C GLN A 86 28.85 12.57 19.86
N ARG A 87 27.80 12.03 20.51
CA ARG A 87 27.29 12.54 21.79
C ARG A 87 28.01 11.97 23.01
N GLY A 88 28.99 11.08 22.84
CA GLY A 88 29.68 10.39 23.94
C GLY A 88 28.76 9.47 24.75
N LYS A 89 27.69 8.94 24.13
CA LYS A 89 26.69 8.08 24.79
C LYS A 89 26.76 6.62 24.36
N ALA A 90 27.75 6.24 23.56
CA ALA A 90 27.94 4.88 23.09
C ALA A 90 28.35 3.95 24.24
N THR A 91 27.58 2.88 24.42
CA THR A 91 27.82 1.80 25.38
C THR A 91 27.47 0.45 24.73
N PRO A 92 27.95 -0.68 25.26
CA PRO A 92 27.60 -2.00 24.73
C PRO A 92 26.08 -2.27 24.66
N GLN A 93 25.29 -1.64 25.53
CA GLN A 93 23.83 -1.77 25.58
C GLN A 93 23.08 -0.77 24.69
N THR A 94 23.77 0.25 24.15
CA THR A 94 23.14 1.29 23.30
C THR A 94 23.58 1.21 21.84
N VAL A 95 24.78 0.69 21.56
CA VAL A 95 25.30 0.47 20.22
C VAL A 95 24.59 -0.73 19.59
N ILE A 96 23.73 -0.47 18.62
CA ILE A 96 22.90 -1.51 17.99
C ILE A 96 23.73 -2.34 17.02
N PRO A 97 23.68 -3.68 17.09
CA PRO A 97 24.40 -4.55 16.16
C PRO A 97 24.00 -4.31 14.69
N GLY A 98 24.97 -4.46 13.79
CA GLY A 98 24.76 -4.29 12.34
C GLY A 98 23.71 -5.23 11.75
N SER A 99 23.50 -6.41 12.36
CA SER A 99 22.49 -7.40 11.97
C SER A 99 21.06 -6.84 11.97
N PHE A 100 20.76 -5.79 12.73
CA PHE A 100 19.42 -5.20 12.75
C PHE A 100 19.13 -4.26 11.56
N ASP A 101 20.13 -3.72 10.86
CA ASP A 101 20.03 -2.69 9.80
C ASP A 101 19.34 -1.36 10.21
N LYS A 102 18.12 -1.43 10.76
CA LYS A 102 17.33 -0.31 11.27
C LYS A 102 17.24 -0.32 12.79
N TYR A 103 17.39 0.87 13.37
CA TYR A 103 17.05 1.15 14.76
C TYR A 103 15.54 1.32 14.94
N TYR A 104 14.89 2.01 14.00
CA TYR A 104 13.52 2.49 14.15
C TYR A 104 12.75 2.39 12.85
N ARG A 105 11.46 2.03 12.92
CA ARG A 105 10.50 2.12 11.81
C ARG A 105 9.15 2.62 12.32
N LYS A 106 8.58 3.62 11.63
CA LYS A 106 7.18 4.01 11.75
C LYS A 106 6.40 3.46 10.57
N LEU A 107 5.37 2.68 10.87
CA LEU A 107 4.44 2.15 9.90
C LEU A 107 3.09 2.85 10.09
N VAL A 108 2.43 3.21 9.00
CA VAL A 108 1.14 3.93 9.01
C VAL A 108 0.15 3.24 8.09
N CYS A 109 -1.14 3.37 8.40
CA CYS A 109 -2.21 2.91 7.52
C CYS A 109 -2.04 3.49 6.10
N THR A 110 -2.39 2.73 5.07
CA THR A 110 -2.34 3.21 3.67
C THR A 110 -3.19 4.45 3.44
N TYR A 111 -4.31 4.57 4.16
CA TYR A 111 -5.24 5.70 4.15
C TYR A 111 -4.75 6.93 4.95
N SER A 112 -3.57 6.87 5.60
CA SER A 112 -2.99 8.00 6.35
C SER A 112 -2.38 9.08 5.45
N TRP A 113 -2.17 8.79 4.17
CA TRP A 113 -1.30 9.59 3.31
C TRP A 113 -2.09 10.45 2.32
N THR A 114 -2.12 11.75 2.57
CA THR A 114 -2.50 12.75 1.57
C THR A 114 -1.34 12.97 0.60
N ARG A 115 -1.56 12.67 -0.69
CA ARG A 115 -0.71 13.24 -1.75
C ARG A 115 -1.32 14.57 -2.16
N ALA A 116 -0.53 15.63 -2.11
CA ALA A 116 -0.91 16.87 -2.80
C ALA A 116 -1.14 16.54 -4.28
N SER A 117 -2.27 16.99 -4.83
CA SER A 117 -2.56 16.87 -6.25
C SER A 117 -1.44 17.57 -7.03
N ARG A 118 -0.81 16.85 -7.97
CA ARG A 118 0.20 17.40 -8.87
C ARG A 118 -0.36 17.79 -10.25
N SER A 119 -1.67 17.60 -10.46
CA SER A 119 -2.33 17.89 -11.74
C SER A 119 -3.07 19.22 -11.67
N LYS A 120 -2.96 20.05 -12.72
CA LYS A 120 -3.89 21.17 -13.00
C LYS A 120 -5.24 20.69 -13.58
N GLY A 121 -5.68 19.49 -13.22
CA GLY A 121 -6.42 18.59 -14.12
C GLY A 121 -7.92 18.81 -14.28
N LYS A 122 -8.39 18.71 -15.54
CA LYS A 122 -9.77 18.46 -16.00
C LYS A 122 -10.22 16.99 -15.88
N GLN A 123 -9.45 16.11 -15.21
CA GLN A 123 -9.84 14.72 -14.97
C GLN A 123 -9.82 14.41 -13.47
N ASN A 124 -10.92 13.84 -12.98
CA ASN A 124 -11.07 13.45 -11.58
C ASN A 124 -10.23 12.21 -11.32
N ASN A 125 -9.22 12.32 -10.47
CA ASN A 125 -8.39 11.18 -10.09
C ASN A 125 -9.17 10.27 -9.13
N TYR A 126 -9.46 9.03 -9.58
CA TYR A 126 -10.25 8.02 -8.87
C TYR A 126 -9.47 7.28 -7.78
N PHE A 127 -8.18 7.59 -7.60
CA PHE A 127 -7.35 6.95 -6.58
C PHE A 127 -7.82 7.35 -5.17
N VAL A 128 -7.97 6.32 -4.32
CA VAL A 128 -8.31 6.37 -2.89
C VAL A 128 -7.76 7.64 -2.24
N LYS A 129 -8.66 8.58 -1.99
CA LYS A 129 -8.35 9.80 -1.25
C LYS A 129 -7.95 9.36 0.16
N SER A 130 -6.83 9.88 0.64
CA SER A 130 -6.46 9.77 2.05
C SER A 130 -7.65 10.12 2.93
N THR A 131 -7.96 9.29 3.90
CA THR A 131 -8.92 9.67 4.94
C THR A 131 -8.23 10.42 6.08
N GLY A 132 -6.90 10.50 6.06
CA GLY A 132 -6.13 11.06 7.18
C GLY A 132 -6.11 10.11 8.38
N CYS A 133 -6.25 8.80 8.14
CA CYS A 133 -6.23 7.78 9.18
C CYS A 133 -4.95 7.86 10.02
N GLU A 134 -5.09 7.88 11.35
CA GLU A 134 -3.96 7.99 12.28
C GLU A 134 -3.42 6.64 12.76
N ALA A 135 -4.07 5.54 12.38
CA ALA A 135 -3.61 4.20 12.73
C ALA A 135 -2.15 4.01 12.30
N ALA A 136 -1.31 3.70 13.27
CA ALA A 136 0.12 3.64 13.13
C ALA A 136 0.73 2.68 14.15
N MET A 137 1.88 2.13 13.82
CA MET A 137 2.71 1.40 14.76
C MET A 137 4.16 1.89 14.65
N THR A 138 4.76 2.08 15.81
CA THR A 138 6.15 2.49 15.96
C THR A 138 6.92 1.32 16.55
N VAL A 139 8.01 0.95 15.90
CA VAL A 139 8.78 -0.23 16.23
C VAL A 139 10.25 0.14 16.31
N THR A 140 10.91 -0.29 17.37
CA THR A 140 12.26 0.14 17.73
C THR A 140 13.08 -1.03 18.23
N VAL A 141 14.38 -1.07 17.90
CA VAL A 141 15.34 -1.98 18.52
C VAL A 141 15.68 -1.45 19.91
N VAL A 142 15.50 -2.29 20.92
CA VAL A 142 15.77 -1.97 22.32
C VAL A 142 16.68 -3.04 22.92
N TRP A 143 17.32 -2.73 24.04
CA TRP A 143 18.15 -3.68 24.79
C TRP A 143 17.51 -3.95 26.15
N ASP A 144 17.53 -5.21 26.58
CA ASP A 144 17.26 -5.60 27.96
C ASP A 144 18.24 -6.69 28.43
N ALA A 145 18.42 -6.82 29.74
CA ALA A 145 19.40 -7.75 30.32
C ALA A 145 19.07 -9.23 30.10
N THR A 146 17.80 -9.58 29.85
CA THR A 146 17.34 -10.96 29.68
C THR A 146 17.42 -11.44 28.24
N ARG A 147 17.17 -10.57 27.25
CA ARG A 147 17.10 -10.93 25.82
C ARG A 147 18.22 -10.30 24.98
N GLY A 148 18.93 -9.32 25.51
CA GLY A 148 19.81 -8.47 24.73
C GLY A 148 19.03 -7.57 23.77
N PHE A 149 19.61 -7.30 22.60
CA PHE A 149 18.96 -6.50 21.57
C PHE A 149 17.82 -7.27 20.90
N HIS A 150 16.66 -6.62 20.80
CA HIS A 150 15.47 -7.19 20.18
C HIS A 150 14.57 -6.08 19.62
N VAL A 151 13.65 -6.43 18.74
CA VAL A 151 12.67 -5.52 18.14
C VAL A 151 11.44 -5.42 19.04
N LYS A 152 10.97 -4.21 19.33
CA LYS A 152 9.79 -3.98 20.17
C LYS A 152 8.82 -2.99 19.54
N ILE A 153 7.52 -3.30 19.60
CA ILE A 153 6.46 -2.34 19.31
C ILE A 153 6.38 -1.38 20.50
N THR A 154 6.81 -0.14 20.27
CA THR A 154 6.86 0.89 21.32
C THR A 154 5.58 1.72 21.37
N GLN A 155 4.86 1.83 20.24
CA GLN A 155 3.58 2.51 20.18
C GLN A 155 2.68 1.84 19.13
N GLN A 156 1.40 1.67 19.44
CA GLN A 156 0.40 1.18 18.49
C GLN A 156 -0.90 1.96 18.65
N GLN A 157 -1.26 2.72 17.61
CA GLN A 157 -2.56 3.34 17.44
C GLN A 157 -3.42 2.46 16.55
N THR A 158 -4.51 1.93 17.11
CA THR A 158 -5.39 0.94 16.45
C THR A 158 -6.73 1.52 16.02
N GLU A 159 -6.92 2.84 16.13
CA GLU A 159 -8.13 3.52 15.70
C GLU A 159 -8.05 3.93 14.23
N HIS A 160 -9.07 3.54 13.48
CA HIS A 160 -9.27 3.86 12.09
C HIS A 160 -10.49 4.73 11.91
N ASN A 161 -10.42 5.68 10.99
CA ASN A 161 -11.54 6.49 10.56
C ASN A 161 -12.16 5.97 9.24
N HIS A 162 -11.91 4.71 8.92
CA HIS A 162 -12.43 4.01 7.77
C HIS A 162 -12.72 2.56 8.15
N ALA A 163 -13.58 1.90 7.38
CA ALA A 163 -13.90 0.50 7.61
C ALA A 163 -12.67 -0.40 7.39
N LEU A 164 -12.58 -1.46 8.19
CA LEU A 164 -11.66 -2.58 8.00
C LEU A 164 -12.48 -3.74 7.42
N ALA A 165 -12.42 -3.94 6.11
CA ALA A 165 -13.22 -4.93 5.42
C ALA A 165 -12.36 -5.83 4.54
N SER A 166 -12.66 -7.13 4.55
CA SER A 166 -11.94 -8.16 3.79
C SER A 166 -11.88 -7.84 2.29
N GLY A 167 -12.98 -7.36 1.71
CA GLY A 167 -13.06 -7.00 0.29
C GLY A 167 -12.13 -5.86 -0.12
N GLY A 168 -11.91 -4.87 0.77
CA GLY A 168 -10.95 -3.78 0.53
C GLY A 168 -9.50 -4.24 0.70
N TYR A 169 -9.26 -5.13 1.66
CA TYR A 169 -7.94 -5.69 1.94
C TYR A 169 -7.43 -6.60 0.82
N GLY A 170 -8.25 -7.56 0.37
CA GLY A 170 -7.87 -8.51 -0.69
C GLY A 170 -7.63 -7.84 -2.05
N ASN A 171 -8.36 -6.77 -2.34
CA ASN A 171 -8.19 -6.01 -3.59
C ASN A 171 -7.05 -4.99 -3.57
N HIS A 172 -6.37 -4.78 -2.43
CA HIS A 172 -5.29 -3.82 -2.37
C HIS A 172 -4.13 -4.23 -3.29
N PRO A 173 -3.49 -3.31 -4.04
CA PRO A 173 -2.41 -3.65 -4.96
C PRO A 173 -1.30 -4.51 -4.34
N SER A 174 -0.88 -4.22 -3.11
CA SER A 174 0.16 -4.98 -2.41
C SER A 174 -0.25 -6.40 -1.99
N LYS A 175 -1.52 -6.78 -2.15
CA LYS A 175 -2.05 -8.12 -1.87
C LYS A 175 -2.38 -8.90 -3.13
N ARG A 176 -2.33 -8.25 -4.30
CA ARG A 176 -2.53 -8.85 -5.63
C ARG A 176 -1.22 -9.15 -6.36
N VAL A 177 -0.09 -9.07 -5.66
CA VAL A 177 1.23 -9.39 -6.20
C VAL A 177 1.52 -10.87 -5.94
N VAL A 178 2.01 -11.57 -6.95
CA VAL A 178 2.55 -12.93 -6.82
C VAL A 178 4.01 -12.79 -6.41
N GLU A 179 4.37 -13.37 -5.26
CA GLU A 179 5.75 -13.37 -4.72
C GLU A 179 6.45 -14.73 -4.88
N ASP A 180 5.77 -15.73 -5.46
CA ASP A 180 6.33 -17.06 -5.72
C ASP A 180 7.33 -16.98 -6.89
N GLU A 181 8.64 -17.07 -6.58
CA GLU A 181 9.74 -17.00 -7.54
C GLU A 181 9.59 -18.02 -8.67
N ALA A 182 9.17 -19.25 -8.37
CA ALA A 182 8.98 -20.28 -9.39
C ALA A 182 7.80 -19.94 -10.31
N MET A 183 6.79 -19.22 -9.81
CA MET A 183 5.69 -18.72 -10.64
C MET A 183 6.13 -17.52 -11.48
N ILE A 184 7.00 -16.66 -10.96
CA ILE A 184 7.57 -15.52 -11.68
C ILE A 184 8.44 -16.01 -12.84
N ASP A 185 9.39 -16.91 -12.58
CA ASP A 185 10.27 -17.50 -13.60
C ASP A 185 9.46 -18.16 -14.72
N PHE A 186 8.43 -18.93 -14.35
CA PHE A 186 7.55 -19.57 -15.31
C PHE A 186 6.76 -18.56 -16.16
N VAL A 187 6.31 -17.45 -15.58
CA VAL A 187 5.66 -16.37 -16.33
C VAL A 187 6.63 -15.72 -17.29
N ASP A 188 7.88 -15.50 -16.89
CA ASP A 188 8.91 -14.90 -17.74
C ASP A 188 9.24 -15.81 -18.93
N GLU A 189 9.34 -17.12 -18.72
CA GLU A 189 9.47 -18.10 -19.81
C GLU A 189 8.28 -18.05 -20.77
N LEU A 190 7.05 -18.00 -20.26
CA LEU A 190 5.85 -17.88 -21.10
C LEU A 190 5.84 -16.58 -21.91
N GLN A 191 6.30 -15.47 -21.33
CA GLN A 191 6.43 -14.21 -22.03
C GLN A 191 7.51 -14.29 -23.12
N ALA A 192 8.67 -14.88 -22.84
CA ALA A 192 9.76 -15.08 -23.80
C ALA A 192 9.34 -15.98 -24.96
N ALA A 193 8.50 -16.99 -24.71
CA ALA A 193 7.92 -17.87 -25.73
C ALA A 193 6.79 -17.22 -26.55
N GLY A 194 6.45 -15.96 -26.30
CA GLY A 194 5.40 -15.23 -27.02
C GLY A 194 3.98 -15.65 -26.64
N ALA A 195 3.78 -16.26 -25.47
CA ALA A 195 2.45 -16.65 -25.02
C ALA A 195 1.53 -15.43 -24.86
N LYS A 196 0.25 -15.61 -25.19
CA LYS A 196 -0.73 -14.53 -25.11
C LYS A 196 -0.92 -14.12 -23.64
N LYS A 197 -0.73 -12.83 -23.34
CA LYS A 197 -0.94 -12.24 -21.99
C LYS A 197 -2.26 -12.66 -21.33
N LYS A 198 -3.35 -12.77 -22.10
CA LYS A 198 -4.67 -13.23 -21.60
C LYS A 198 -4.59 -14.64 -21.01
N LEU A 199 -3.85 -15.56 -21.64
CA LEU A 199 -3.69 -16.93 -21.17
C LEU A 199 -2.79 -16.98 -19.93
N ILE A 200 -1.72 -16.19 -19.91
CA ILE A 200 -0.85 -16.05 -18.72
C ILE A 200 -1.67 -15.57 -17.51
N LEU A 201 -2.50 -14.53 -17.69
CA LEU A 201 -3.38 -14.04 -16.62
C LEU A 201 -4.44 -15.07 -16.19
N GLN A 202 -5.02 -15.81 -17.13
CA GLN A 202 -5.97 -16.89 -16.80
C GLN A 202 -5.31 -18.04 -16.03
N PHE A 203 -4.06 -18.35 -16.36
CA PHE A 203 -3.26 -19.34 -15.65
C PHE A 203 -2.96 -18.88 -14.23
N LEU A 204 -2.47 -17.64 -14.09
CA LEU A 204 -2.18 -17.04 -12.78
C LEU A 204 -3.41 -17.07 -11.88
N ARG A 205 -4.56 -16.58 -12.36
CA ARG A 205 -5.82 -16.63 -11.61
C ARG A 205 -6.16 -18.05 -11.15
N ARG A 206 -6.15 -19.03 -12.07
CA ARG A 206 -6.46 -20.42 -11.73
C ARG A 206 -5.53 -20.99 -10.66
N ARG A 207 -4.22 -20.72 -10.76
CA ARG A 207 -3.19 -21.26 -9.85
C ARG A 207 -3.18 -20.54 -8.51
N THR A 208 -3.45 -19.22 -8.48
CA THR A 208 -3.58 -18.48 -7.22
C THR A 208 -4.89 -18.80 -6.51
N ASP A 209 -5.99 -18.99 -7.24
CA ASP A 209 -7.28 -19.39 -6.65
C ASP A 209 -7.22 -20.81 -6.04
N THR A 210 -6.33 -21.69 -6.55
CA THR A 210 -6.05 -23.00 -5.93
C THR A 210 -5.12 -22.91 -4.72
N LEU A 211 -4.23 -21.92 -4.65
CA LEU A 211 -3.35 -21.67 -3.50
C LEU A 211 -4.05 -20.94 -2.34
N PHE A 212 -5.08 -20.15 -2.63
CA PHE A 212 -5.95 -19.48 -1.63
C PHE A 212 -7.28 -20.21 -1.39
N GLY A 213 -7.48 -21.39 -1.99
CA GLY A 213 -8.73 -22.17 -2.01
C GLY A 213 -9.05 -23.00 -0.76
N LEU A 214 -8.68 -22.55 0.44
CA LEU A 214 -9.17 -23.09 1.72
C LEU A 214 -9.99 -22.07 2.53
N ILE A 215 -10.78 -21.23 1.85
CA ILE A 215 -11.90 -20.54 2.49
C ILE A 215 -13.11 -20.67 1.56
N SER A 216 -13.92 -21.70 1.82
CA SER A 216 -15.25 -21.84 1.25
C SER A 216 -16.26 -21.42 2.33
N TYR A 217 -17.09 -20.44 1.95
CA TYR A 217 -18.25 -19.83 2.62
C TYR A 217 -18.00 -18.91 3.82
#